data_AF-A0AAD8U7H2-F1
#
_entry.id   AF-A0AAD8U7H2-F1
#
_cell.length_a   1.000
_cell.length_b   1.000
_cell.length_c   1.000
_cell.angle_alpha   90.00
_cell.angle_beta   90.00
_cell.angle_gamma   90.00
#
_symmetry.space_group_name_H-M   'P 1'
#
loop_
_entity.id
_entity.type
_entity.pdbx_description
1 polymer ?
#
loop_
_entity_poly.entity_id
_entity_poly.type
_entity_poly.pdbx_seq_one_letter_code
_entity_poly.pdbx_strand_id
1 'polypeptide(L)'
;MPAPVVTALLSFLADVGFPQRLAESWAWNDPCKDWLGVSCYQGKVTLLNLTRYGLNGSVSASLGTLSALSDVRLNDDNLTGL
;
A
#
# COMPACT_ATOMS: atom_id res chain seq x y z
N MET A 1 10.78 6.88 -14.81
CA MET A 1 10.20 7.50 -13.61
C MET A 1 9.07 6.60 -13.13
N PRO A 2 8.99 6.26 -11.83
CA PRO A 2 7.89 5.46 -11.32
C PRO A 2 6.56 6.21 -11.45
N ALA A 3 5.46 5.47 -11.58
CA ALA A 3 4.13 6.07 -11.62
C ALA A 3 3.80 6.73 -10.26
N PRO A 4 3.03 7.84 -10.21
CA PRO A 4 2.70 8.51 -8.94
C PRO A 4 2.07 7.58 -7.90
N VAL A 5 1.27 6.60 -8.35
CA VAL A 5 0.67 5.58 -7.48
C VAL A 5 1.72 4.68 -6.82
N VAL A 6 2.75 4.29 -7.57
CA VAL A 6 3.85 3.45 -7.09
C VAL A 6 4.64 4.20 -6.03
N THR A 7 4.94 5.47 -6.27
CA THR A 7 5.64 6.31 -5.28
C THR A 7 4.85 6.44 -3.97
N ALA A 8 3.55 6.72 -4.04
CA ALA A 8 2.72 6.85 -2.85
C ALA A 8 2.67 5.56 -2.01
N LEU A 9 2.52 4.41 -2.68
CA LEU A 9 2.52 3.10 -2.03
C LEU A 9 3.90 2.77 -1.44
N LEU A 10 5.00 3.05 -2.14
CA LEU A 10 6.35 2.85 -1.61
C LEU A 10 6.66 3.75 -0.41
N SER A 11 6.15 4.99 -0.38
CA SER A 11 6.22 5.85 0.81
C SER A 11 5.49 5.25 2.00
N PHE A 12 4.28 4.71 1.78
CA PHE A 12 3.57 3.98 2.83
C PHE A 12 4.36 2.76 3.32
N LEU A 13 4.96 1.99 2.40
CA LEU A 13 5.78 0.83 2.74
C LEU A 13 6.99 1.20 3.62
N ALA A 14 7.58 2.37 3.39
CA ALA A 14 8.66 2.91 4.21
C ALA A 14 8.20 3.23 5.64
N ASP A 15 7.03 3.84 5.78
CA ASP A 15 6.47 4.27 7.07
C ASP A 15 6.00 3.09 7.95
N VAL A 16 5.80 1.91 7.35
CA VAL A 16 5.48 0.65 8.05
C VAL A 16 6.69 -0.29 8.18
N GLY A 17 7.90 0.24 7.99
CA GLY A 17 9.15 -0.47 8.28
C GLY A 17 9.58 -1.48 7.22
N PHE A 18 9.16 -1.33 5.97
CA PHE A 18 9.53 -2.22 4.84
C PHE A 18 9.36 -3.71 5.14
N PRO A 19 8.14 -4.19 5.44
CA PRO A 19 7.87 -5.60 5.67
C PRO A 19 8.27 -6.43 4.43
N GLN A 20 9.15 -7.41 4.65
CA GLN A 20 9.80 -8.19 3.59
C GLN A 20 8.81 -8.79 2.59
N ARG A 21 7.71 -9.39 3.07
CA ARG A 21 6.69 -10.01 2.22
C ARG A 21 6.07 -9.02 1.21
N LEU A 22 5.82 -7.79 1.64
CA LEU A 22 5.28 -6.76 0.75
C LEU A 22 6.38 -6.20 -0.15
N ALA A 23 7.59 -5.98 0.36
CA ALA A 23 8.72 -5.50 -0.43
C ALA A 23 9.08 -6.44 -1.58
N GLU A 24 8.99 -7.75 -1.38
CA GLU A 24 9.21 -8.76 -2.43
C GLU A 24 8.11 -8.76 -3.49
N SER A 25 6.85 -8.52 -3.10
CA SER A 25 5.71 -8.53 -4.01
C SER A 25 5.49 -7.20 -4.73
N TRP A 26 5.78 -6.08 -4.07
CA TRP A 26 5.61 -4.73 -4.60
C TRP A 26 6.79 -4.34 -5.50
N ALA A 27 7.13 -5.26 -6.39
CA ALA A 27 8.15 -5.11 -7.40
C ALA A 27 7.57 -4.45 -8.66
N TRP A 28 8.42 -3.84 -9.47
CA TRP A 28 8.04 -3.20 -10.73
C TRP A 28 7.15 -1.96 -10.57
N ASN A 29 6.60 -1.49 -11.68
CA ASN A 29 5.93 -0.19 -11.77
C ASN A 29 4.41 -0.33 -12.06
N ASP A 30 3.82 -1.49 -11.73
CA ASP A 30 2.41 -1.78 -11.98
C ASP A 30 1.76 -2.50 -10.79
N PRO A 31 1.14 -1.76 -9.85
CA PRO A 31 0.47 -2.33 -8.68
C PRO A 31 -0.71 -3.25 -9.01
N CYS A 32 -1.23 -3.22 -10.24
CA CYS A 32 -2.38 -4.02 -10.64
C CYS A 32 -2.00 -5.41 -11.17
N LYS A 33 -0.70 -5.69 -11.31
CA LYS A 33 -0.17 -6.98 -11.77
C LYS A 33 0.56 -7.69 -10.63
N ASP A 34 -0.18 -8.18 -9.64
CA ASP A 34 0.33 -9.10 -8.60
C ASP A 34 0.97 -8.46 -7.35
N TRP A 35 0.69 -7.18 -7.07
CA TRP A 35 1.02 -6.63 -5.75
C TRP A 35 0.10 -7.22 -4.68
N LEU A 36 0.70 -7.80 -3.64
CA LEU A 36 0.00 -8.36 -2.49
C LEU A 36 -0.83 -7.29 -1.79
N GLY A 37 -2.10 -7.64 -1.52
CA GLY A 37 -3.04 -6.77 -0.84
C GLY A 37 -3.54 -5.58 -1.67
N VAL A 38 -3.12 -5.45 -2.93
CA VAL A 38 -3.64 -4.40 -3.82
C VAL A 38 -4.75 -4.97 -4.69
N SER A 39 -5.84 -4.23 -4.83
CA SER A 39 -6.86 -4.53 -5.84
C SER A 39 -7.12 -3.31 -6.70
N CYS A 40 -7.31 -3.58 -7.99
CA CYS A 40 -7.52 -2.55 -8.98
C CYS A 40 -8.89 -2.67 -9.66
N TYR A 41 -9.44 -1.52 -10.00
CA TYR A 41 -10.61 -1.41 -10.86
C TYR A 41 -10.27 -0.47 -12.02
N GLN A 42 -10.48 -0.93 -13.26
CA GLN A 42 -10.15 -0.19 -14.48
C GLN A 42 -8.70 0.37 -14.50
N GLY A 43 -7.73 -0.43 -14.03
CA GLY A 43 -6.32 -0.07 -14.02
C GLY A 43 -5.92 0.96 -12.95
N LYS A 44 -6.81 1.28 -12.00
CA LYS A 44 -6.53 2.14 -10.85
C LYS A 44 -6.61 1.35 -9.56
N VAL A 45 -5.71 1.62 -8.63
CA VAL A 45 -5.74 1.05 -7.28
C VAL A 45 -6.95 1.60 -6.53
N THR A 46 -7.87 0.71 -6.14
CA THR A 46 -9.11 1.09 -5.44
C THR A 46 -9.19 0.54 -4.02
N LEU A 47 -8.52 -0.58 -3.76
CA LEU A 47 -8.50 -1.21 -2.44
C LEU A 47 -7.07 -1.58 -2.06
N LEU A 48 -6.71 -1.27 -0.82
CA LEU A 48 -5.50 -1.75 -0.16
C LEU A 48 -5.92 -2.57 1.06
N ASN A 49 -5.75 -3.89 1.00
CA ASN A 49 -6.05 -4.82 2.07
C ASN A 49 -4.78 -5.50 2.58
N LEU A 50 -4.28 -5.00 3.70
CA LEU A 50 -3.11 -5.52 4.40
C LEU A 50 -3.47 -6.00 5.82
N THR A 51 -4.71 -6.42 6.03
CA THR A 51 -5.17 -6.95 7.33
C THR A 51 -4.29 -8.12 7.80
N ARG A 52 -3.78 -8.06 9.04
CA ARG A 52 -2.89 -9.09 9.64
C ARG A 52 -1.58 -9.31 8.89
N TYR A 53 -1.02 -8.28 8.28
CA TYR A 53 0.31 -8.38 7.67
C TYR A 53 1.46 -8.16 8.67
N GLY A 54 1.13 -7.90 9.94
CA GLY A 54 2.13 -7.64 10.99
C GLY A 54 2.81 -6.30 10.78
N LEU A 55 2.09 -5.33 10.19
CA LEU A 55 2.63 -4.00 9.91
C LEU A 55 2.94 -3.29 11.24
N ASN A 56 4.04 -2.54 11.27
CA ASN A 56 4.48 -1.80 12.44
C ASN A 56 4.96 -0.41 12.01
N GLY A 57 4.45 0.64 12.64
CA GLY A 57 4.77 2.01 12.26
C GLY A 57 3.53 2.88 12.14
N SER A 58 3.43 3.69 11.09
CA SER A 58 2.34 4.66 10.95
C SER A 58 1.67 4.67 9.59
N VAL A 59 0.40 5.07 9.56
CA VAL A 59 -0.35 5.23 8.31
C VAL A 59 0.12 6.51 7.63
N SER A 60 0.74 6.36 6.46
CA SER A 60 1.25 7.50 5.69
C SER A 60 0.15 8.33 5.06
N ALA A 61 0.27 9.66 5.15
CA ALA A 61 -0.57 10.60 4.40
C ALA A 61 -0.42 10.43 2.87
N SER A 62 0.63 9.74 2.39
CA SER A 62 0.82 9.43 0.98
C SER A 62 -0.36 8.67 0.37
N LEU A 63 -1.03 7.80 1.15
CA LEU A 63 -2.22 7.07 0.70
C LEU A 63 -3.36 8.02 0.33
N GLY A 64 -3.45 9.19 0.97
CA GLY A 64 -4.45 10.22 0.67
C GLY A 64 -4.27 10.89 -0.71
N THR A 65 -3.12 10.70 -1.36
CA THR A 65 -2.89 11.19 -2.73
C THR A 65 -3.51 10.28 -3.80
N LEU A 66 -3.90 9.06 -3.43
CA LEU A 66 -4.48 8.07 -4.32
C LEU A 66 -5.99 8.33 -4.49
N SER A 67 -6.34 9.24 -5.39
CA SER A 67 -7.74 9.64 -5.62
C SER A 67 -8.74 8.52 -5.96
N ALA A 68 -8.26 7.38 -6.48
CA ALA A 68 -9.10 6.22 -6.77
C ALA A 68 -9.21 5.22 -5.62
N LEU A 69 -8.34 5.33 -4.60
CA LEU A 69 -8.33 4.47 -3.44
C LEU A 69 -9.53 4.81 -2.55
N SER A 70 -10.46 3.87 -2.43
CA SER A 70 -11.71 4.05 -1.69
C SER A 70 -11.79 3.19 -0.44
N ASP A 71 -11.02 2.11 -0.36
CA ASP A 71 -11.07 1.16 0.75
C ASP A 71 -9.64 0.82 1.20
N VAL A 72 -9.37 1.01 2.49
CA VAL A 72 -8.06 0.76 3.11
C VAL A 72 -8.30 -0.07 4.36
N ARG A 73 -7.79 -1.31 4.36
CA ARG A 73 -7.97 -2.30 5.42
C ARG A 73 -6.61 -2.65 6.00
N LEU A 74 -6.31 -2.09 7.16
CA LEU A 74 -5.06 -2.28 7.90
C LEU A 74 -5.35 -2.82 9.31
N ASN A 75 -6.42 -3.61 9.44
CA ASN A 75 -6.88 -4.12 10.72
C ASN A 75 -5.94 -5.21 11.25
N ASP A 76 -5.94 -5.41 12.57
CA ASP A 76 -5.13 -6.42 13.24
C ASP A 76 -3.61 -6.29 12.95
N ASP A 77 -3.14 -5.05 12.74
CA ASP A 77 -1.73 -4.68 12.63
C ASP A 77 -1.31 -3.77 13.81
N ASN A 78 0.00 -3.59 14.01
CA ASN A 78 0.55 -2.74 15.07
C ASN A 78 0.83 -1.31 14.57
N LEU A 79 -0.17 -0.71 13.92
CA LEU A 79 -0.09 0.62 13.34
C LEU A 79 -0.49 1.69 14.35
N THR A 80 0.21 2.81 14.29
CA THR A 80 0.00 3.97 15.15
C THR A 80 -0.23 5.21 14.30
N GLY A 81 -1.14 6.08 14.73
CA GLY A 81 -1.35 7.39 14.10
C GLY A 81 -2.41 7.48 13.02
N LEU A 82 -2.87 8.73 12.85
CA LEU A 82 -3.62 9.35 11.77
C LEU A 82 -3.20 10.83 11.75
#